data_AF-A0A6P0XK86-F1
#
_entry.id   AF-A0A6P0XK86-F1
#
_cell.length_a   1.000
_cell.length_b   1.000
_cell.length_c   1.000
_cell.angle_alpha   90.00
_cell.angle_beta   90.00
_cell.angle_gamma   90.00
#
_symmetry.space_group_name_H-M   'P 1'
#
loop_
_entity.id
_entity.type
_entity.pdbx_description
1 polymer ?
#
loop_
_entity_poly.entity_id
_entity_poly.type
_entity_poly.pdbx_seq_one_letter_code
_entity_poly.pdbx_strand_id
1 'polypeptide(L)'
;MKDFNDNFKLKDEDEETIAEEGYVERFSKIEYAQIERHNRLCNNGVILIDSPGLKEDAARTKMAHNFLKQSQAIIFVLRADKLLGEDEKDFFECYFQPGQVNNVFIVVSFIDRAKEQGQETVDKVKRRTKNFFEDYYIDQEGDFDRDFYNRRVFFVNALGALEVRTGIADKAVLNSSGVLELEEELEKFLASPEKVTATFDSTVELLSLIVSNSREQINQEKLTLDQPLNKLEERRKQAEEELLELEKDKSDIEKTIFFYRDKIKEKLLDDLIGYTQEIKDTWQQDSRKLIDIKPLNNIKDILLSTIREKSREKIRNHIKEACKPYIESKLEQWEKRVPILIEEDINEMQNKLENQIINFQLKVDRIKRLFTFGRAEEAFTPEEKKVQKIIQAILGGLTLDPSQVTGALMGKGDWLSFLGRRLQEIVLVILVINVFAINNPVAMLFIALSAEGFFIKLQRDALEREILKKLGEKIPESMREVVFEKRNEFYQAIEEEFEVLASKLTNNLQEQIDGIHEQQEQIIKRKEEGSNSINLEKSRLDLVEEELIKLFNEVSMVTYGKHLTPEEIQEMSVQRKNIFMAN
;
A
#
# COMPACT_ATOMS: atom_id res chain seq x y z
N MET A 1 0.49 29.80 -1.75
CA MET A 1 -0.42 29.72 -0.57
C MET A 1 -1.57 30.71 -0.64
N LYS A 2 -1.36 31.98 -1.01
CA LYS A 2 -2.44 32.97 -1.09
C LYS A 2 -3.59 32.48 -1.98
N ASP A 3 -3.28 32.06 -3.21
CA ASP A 3 -4.27 31.50 -4.13
C ASP A 3 -4.93 30.21 -3.60
N PHE A 4 -4.19 29.37 -2.87
CA PHE A 4 -4.77 28.17 -2.23
C PHE A 4 -5.79 28.58 -1.16
N ASN A 5 -5.41 29.49 -0.25
CA ASN A 5 -6.31 29.97 0.79
C ASN A 5 -7.51 30.72 0.19
N ASP A 6 -7.33 31.50 -0.87
CA ASP A 6 -8.41 32.27 -1.49
C ASP A 6 -9.46 31.35 -2.15
N ASN A 7 -9.06 30.16 -2.61
CA ASN A 7 -9.94 29.19 -3.27
C ASN A 7 -10.48 28.09 -2.34
N PHE A 8 -9.72 27.70 -1.30
CA PHE A 8 -10.02 26.54 -0.45
C PHE A 8 -10.31 26.87 1.02
N LYS A 9 -10.37 28.16 1.39
CA LYS A 9 -10.88 28.57 2.70
C LYS A 9 -12.41 28.58 2.67
N LEU A 10 -13.02 28.21 3.80
CA LEU A 10 -14.44 28.45 4.05
C LEU A 10 -14.69 29.96 4.15
N LYS A 11 -15.73 30.42 3.47
CA LYS A 11 -16.27 31.77 3.54
C LYS A 11 -17.44 31.78 4.51
N ASP A 12 -17.79 32.94 5.05
CA ASP A 12 -18.94 33.09 5.95
C ASP A 12 -20.25 32.58 5.31
N GLU A 13 -20.38 32.73 3.99
CA GLU A 13 -21.49 32.20 3.18
C GLU A 13 -21.57 30.65 3.18
N ASP A 14 -20.43 29.97 3.33
CA ASP A 14 -20.38 28.51 3.37
C ASP A 14 -20.87 27.96 4.72
N GLU A 15 -20.85 28.75 5.81
CA GLU A 15 -21.30 28.29 7.15
C GLU A 15 -22.80 27.99 7.19
N GLU A 16 -23.61 28.82 6.52
CA GLU A 16 -25.06 28.58 6.37
C GLU A 16 -25.31 27.32 5.52
N THR A 17 -24.56 27.14 4.42
CA THR A 17 -24.67 25.94 3.57
C THR A 17 -24.25 24.67 4.31
N ILE A 18 -23.19 24.71 5.13
CA ILE A 18 -22.79 23.55 5.95
C ILE A 18 -23.84 23.26 7.03
N ALA A 19 -24.45 24.28 7.63
CA ALA A 19 -25.49 24.09 8.63
C ALA A 19 -26.77 23.46 8.04
N GLU A 20 -27.11 23.77 6.79
CA GLU A 20 -28.29 23.26 6.10
C GLU A 20 -28.06 21.94 5.35
N GLU A 21 -26.95 21.83 4.62
CA GLU A 21 -26.65 20.72 3.70
C GLU A 21 -25.58 19.76 4.24
N GLY A 22 -24.82 20.16 5.26
CA GLY A 22 -23.77 19.35 5.89
C GLY A 22 -22.42 19.32 5.15
N TYR A 23 -22.33 19.91 3.96
CA TYR A 23 -21.10 19.97 3.15
C TYR A 23 -21.06 21.20 2.24
N VAL A 24 -19.91 21.45 1.62
CA VAL A 24 -19.75 22.49 0.58
C VAL A 24 -19.43 21.82 -0.75
N GLU A 25 -20.28 22.01 -1.76
CA GLU A 25 -20.12 21.40 -3.09
C GLU A 25 -18.73 21.68 -3.71
N ARG A 26 -18.16 22.86 -3.44
CA ARG A 26 -16.82 23.28 -3.90
C ARG A 26 -15.72 22.27 -3.53
N PHE A 27 -15.89 21.55 -2.43
CA PHE A 27 -14.90 20.58 -1.93
C PHE A 27 -15.33 19.12 -2.13
N SER A 28 -16.50 18.87 -2.73
CA SER A 28 -17.03 17.52 -2.97
C SER A 28 -16.16 16.63 -3.87
N LYS A 29 -15.35 17.26 -4.74
CA LYS A 29 -14.44 16.59 -5.68
C LYS A 29 -12.99 16.54 -5.21
N ILE A 30 -12.72 17.01 -3.99
CA ILE A 30 -11.35 17.05 -3.45
C ILE A 30 -11.19 15.86 -2.52
N GLU A 31 -10.24 15.01 -2.85
CA GLU A 31 -9.90 13.82 -2.07
C GLU A 31 -8.95 14.19 -0.91
N TYR A 32 -7.83 14.84 -1.22
CA TYR A 32 -6.91 15.44 -0.26
C TYR A 32 -6.16 16.62 -0.90
N ALA A 33 -5.44 17.40 -0.08
CA ALA A 33 -4.54 18.44 -0.54
C ALA A 33 -3.11 18.16 -0.05
N GLN A 34 -2.15 18.11 -0.98
CA GLN A 34 -0.73 18.01 -0.66
C GLN A 34 -0.12 19.42 -0.57
N ILE A 35 0.48 19.73 0.58
CA ILE A 35 1.06 21.05 0.85
C ILE A 35 2.55 20.89 1.11
N GLU A 36 3.37 21.26 0.14
CA GLU A 36 4.82 21.28 0.28
C GLU A 36 5.29 22.64 0.78
N ARG A 37 6.00 22.63 1.91
CA ARG A 37 6.57 23.84 2.52
C ARG A 37 7.94 23.56 3.08
N HIS A 38 8.83 24.54 2.98
CA HIS A 38 10.05 24.59 3.78
C HIS A 38 9.67 24.88 5.23
N ASN A 39 9.46 23.81 6.00
CA ASN A 39 9.25 23.86 7.44
C ASN A 39 10.30 22.98 8.09
N ARG A 40 10.96 23.49 9.13
CA ARG A 40 11.98 22.74 9.89
C ARG A 40 11.48 21.36 10.35
N LEU A 41 10.19 21.25 10.69
CA LEU A 41 9.59 19.98 11.11
C LEU A 41 9.53 18.96 9.96
N CYS A 42 9.33 19.40 8.72
CA CYS A 42 9.26 18.54 7.52
C CYS A 42 10.63 18.30 6.86
N ASN A 43 11.66 19.06 7.22
CA ASN A 43 12.97 19.01 6.55
C ASN A 43 13.72 17.67 6.70
N ASN A 44 13.33 16.83 7.68
CA ASN A 44 13.96 15.53 7.94
C ASN A 44 13.13 14.34 7.40
N GLY A 45 12.38 14.56 6.31
CA GLY A 45 11.53 13.52 5.72
C GLY A 45 10.23 13.24 6.49
N VAL A 46 9.81 14.15 7.37
CA VAL A 46 8.55 14.04 8.11
C VAL A 46 7.40 14.51 7.23
N ILE A 47 6.45 13.61 6.99
CA ILE A 47 5.18 13.88 6.31
C ILE A 47 4.08 13.93 7.38
N LEU A 48 3.35 15.03 7.44
CA LEU A 48 2.17 15.14 8.30
C LEU A 48 0.92 14.93 7.47
N ILE A 49 0.04 14.06 7.96
CA ILE A 49 -1.26 13.78 7.35
C ILE A 49 -2.32 14.28 8.32
N ASP A 50 -3.02 15.34 7.92
CA ASP A 50 -4.15 15.89 8.68
C ASP A 50 -5.44 15.26 8.15
N SER A 51 -6.03 14.36 8.93
CA SER A 51 -7.26 13.65 8.55
C SER A 51 -8.50 14.48 8.91
N PRO A 52 -9.60 14.42 8.12
CA PRO A 52 -10.86 15.03 8.49
C PRO A 52 -11.43 14.45 9.79
N GLY A 53 -12.39 15.14 10.40
CA GLY A 53 -13.02 14.71 11.65
C GLY A 53 -13.82 13.41 11.51
N LEU A 54 -14.01 12.71 12.62
CA LEU A 54 -14.66 11.39 12.70
C LEU A 54 -16.15 11.35 12.30
N LYS A 55 -16.77 12.52 12.06
CA LYS A 55 -18.19 12.66 11.71
C LYS A 55 -18.45 12.75 10.19
N GLU A 56 -17.41 12.75 9.36
CA GLU A 56 -17.55 12.84 7.92
C GLU A 56 -17.76 11.46 7.25
N ASP A 57 -18.21 11.49 5.99
CA ASP A 57 -18.60 10.37 5.13
C ASP A 57 -17.69 9.12 5.24
N ALA A 58 -18.30 7.92 5.18
CA ALA A 58 -17.63 6.63 5.31
C ALA A 58 -16.45 6.45 4.33
N ALA A 59 -16.51 7.11 3.17
CA ALA A 59 -15.41 7.15 2.20
C ALA A 59 -14.15 7.87 2.71
N ARG A 60 -14.30 8.93 3.52
CA ARG A 60 -13.19 9.69 4.12
C ARG A 60 -12.57 8.97 5.31
N THR A 61 -13.40 8.27 6.08
CA THR A 61 -12.95 7.36 7.16
C THR A 61 -12.11 6.19 6.61
N LYS A 62 -12.43 5.68 5.42
CA LYS A 62 -11.62 4.63 4.74
C LYS A 62 -10.24 5.14 4.32
N MET A 63 -10.15 6.38 3.83
CA MET A 63 -8.87 6.99 3.47
C MET A 63 -7.99 7.21 4.70
N ALA A 64 -8.56 7.73 5.79
CA ALA A 64 -7.88 7.84 7.06
C ALA A 64 -7.34 6.48 7.51
N HIS A 65 -8.12 5.41 7.39
CA HIS A 65 -7.67 4.05 7.71
C HIS A 65 -6.49 3.54 6.85
N ASN A 66 -6.48 3.82 5.54
CA ASN A 66 -5.34 3.46 4.70
C ASN A 66 -4.06 4.18 5.13
N PHE A 67 -4.17 5.46 5.50
CA PHE A 67 -3.03 6.20 6.05
C PHE A 67 -2.62 5.71 7.44
N LEU A 68 -3.55 5.30 8.30
CA LEU A 68 -3.23 4.72 9.61
C LEU A 68 -2.33 3.48 9.49
N LYS A 69 -2.60 2.60 8.51
CA LYS A 69 -1.78 1.40 8.26
C LYS A 69 -0.35 1.71 7.82
N GLN A 70 -0.15 2.83 7.12
CA GLN A 70 1.14 3.24 6.57
C GLN A 70 1.91 4.17 7.52
N SER A 71 1.28 4.65 8.60
CA SER A 71 1.84 5.65 9.49
C SER A 71 2.81 5.04 10.50
N GLN A 72 4.02 5.60 10.59
CA GLN A 72 5.02 5.18 11.58
C GLN A 72 4.62 5.61 13.00
N ALA A 73 3.89 6.71 13.13
CA ALA A 73 3.28 7.21 14.35
C ALA A 73 1.91 7.84 14.07
N ILE A 74 0.98 7.72 15.00
CA ILE A 74 -0.39 8.26 14.93
C ILE A 74 -0.57 9.23 16.09
N ILE A 75 -1.08 10.44 15.82
CA ILE A 75 -1.41 11.42 16.84
C ILE A 75 -2.93 11.53 16.95
N PHE A 76 -3.50 10.95 17.99
CA PHE A 76 -4.94 10.97 18.23
C PHE A 76 -5.30 12.14 19.15
N VAL A 77 -5.84 13.21 18.55
CA VAL A 77 -6.11 14.47 19.26
C VAL A 77 -7.51 14.47 19.86
N LEU A 78 -7.59 14.64 21.18
CA LEU A 78 -8.82 14.76 21.95
C LEU A 78 -8.94 16.16 22.56
N ARG A 79 -10.16 16.61 22.83
CA ARG A 79 -10.40 17.87 23.53
C ARG A 79 -10.66 17.63 25.01
N ALA A 80 -9.97 18.35 25.90
CA ALA A 80 -10.20 18.26 27.34
C ALA A 80 -11.63 18.67 27.76
N ASP A 81 -12.23 19.65 27.06
CA ASP A 81 -13.57 20.18 27.37
C ASP A 81 -14.72 19.30 26.85
N LYS A 82 -14.45 18.44 25.87
CA LYS A 82 -15.39 17.47 25.28
C LYS A 82 -14.72 16.11 25.10
N LEU A 83 -14.16 15.60 26.19
CA LEU A 83 -13.31 14.40 26.17
C LEU A 83 -14.11 13.13 25.91
N LEU A 84 -13.67 12.30 24.95
CA LEU A 84 -14.17 10.95 24.69
C LEU A 84 -15.68 10.95 24.43
N GLY A 85 -16.07 11.62 23.35
CA GLY A 85 -17.39 11.49 22.72
C GLY A 85 -17.64 10.09 22.18
N GLU A 86 -18.89 9.77 21.82
CA GLU A 86 -19.28 8.45 21.31
C GLU A 86 -18.48 8.08 20.05
N ASP A 87 -18.47 8.96 19.04
CA ASP A 87 -17.71 8.75 17.80
C ASP A 87 -16.19 8.54 18.03
N GLU A 88 -15.60 9.23 19.02
CA GLU A 88 -14.18 9.10 19.34
C GLU A 88 -13.85 7.73 19.95
N LYS A 89 -14.75 7.21 20.80
CA LYS A 89 -14.61 5.89 21.40
C LYS A 89 -14.82 4.79 20.37
N ASP A 90 -15.90 4.89 19.60
CA ASP A 90 -16.24 3.91 18.58
C ASP A 90 -15.13 3.79 17.53
N PHE A 91 -14.57 4.93 17.11
CA PHE A 91 -13.42 4.94 16.22
C PHE A 91 -12.21 4.25 16.85
N PHE A 92 -11.85 4.62 18.09
CA PHE A 92 -10.67 4.07 18.73
C PHE A 92 -10.78 2.55 18.93
N GLU A 93 -11.94 2.08 19.42
CA GLU A 93 -12.22 0.66 19.66
C GLU A 93 -12.29 -0.15 18.35
N CYS A 94 -12.76 0.46 17.25
CA CYS A 94 -12.85 -0.21 15.95
C CYS A 94 -11.47 -0.43 15.32
N TYR A 95 -10.55 0.51 15.49
CA TYR A 95 -9.26 0.51 14.77
C TYR A 95 -8.05 0.10 15.61
N PHE A 96 -8.15 0.17 16.94
CA PHE A 96 -7.04 -0.16 17.85
C PHE A 96 -7.42 -1.28 18.81
N GLN A 97 -6.52 -2.24 18.95
CA GLN A 97 -6.69 -3.37 19.86
C GLN A 97 -5.84 -3.18 21.12
N PRO A 98 -6.29 -3.68 22.28
CA PRO A 98 -5.47 -3.74 23.50
C PRO A 98 -4.07 -4.32 23.24
N GLY A 99 -3.03 -3.66 23.75
CA GLY A 99 -1.63 -4.06 23.53
C GLY A 99 -1.05 -3.78 22.15
N GLN A 100 -1.83 -3.21 21.20
CA GLN A 100 -1.39 -2.91 19.83
C GLN A 100 -1.39 -1.40 19.52
N VAL A 101 -1.08 -0.57 20.52
CA VAL A 101 -1.08 0.91 20.42
C VAL A 101 0.32 1.54 20.50
N ASN A 102 1.37 0.75 20.21
CA ASN A 102 2.78 1.16 20.35
C ASN A 102 3.15 2.45 19.62
N ASN A 103 2.54 2.69 18.46
CA ASN A 103 2.74 3.86 17.61
C ASN A 103 1.68 4.96 17.79
N VAL A 104 0.76 4.84 18.77
CA VAL A 104 -0.36 5.77 18.96
C VAL A 104 -0.11 6.70 20.14
N PHE A 105 -0.08 8.00 19.85
CA PHE A 105 0.09 9.10 20.81
C PHE A 105 -1.24 9.79 21.04
N ILE A 106 -1.76 9.70 22.27
CA ILE A 106 -2.99 10.39 22.68
C ILE A 106 -2.63 11.80 23.11
N VAL A 107 -3.25 12.80 22.48
CA VAL A 107 -3.00 14.21 22.78
C VAL A 107 -4.29 14.88 23.23
N VAL A 108 -4.42 15.08 24.54
CA VAL A 108 -5.56 15.79 25.14
C VAL A 108 -5.27 17.29 25.12
N SER A 109 -5.74 17.97 24.08
CA SER A 109 -5.60 19.41 23.87
C SER A 109 -6.60 20.23 24.68
N PHE A 110 -6.44 21.56 24.71
CA PHE A 110 -7.26 22.51 25.48
C PHE A 110 -7.19 22.34 27.00
N ILE A 111 -6.06 21.86 27.54
CA ILE A 111 -5.91 21.64 28.99
C ILE A 111 -5.93 22.95 29.79
N ASP A 112 -5.55 24.06 29.17
CA ASP A 112 -5.64 25.43 29.68
C ASP A 112 -7.05 25.77 30.17
N ARG A 113 -8.09 25.43 29.40
CA ARG A 113 -9.50 25.62 29.78
C ARG A 113 -9.88 24.85 31.03
N ALA A 114 -9.36 23.62 31.18
CA ALA A 114 -9.58 22.83 32.39
C ALA A 114 -8.87 23.45 33.60
N LYS A 115 -7.65 24.00 33.41
CA LYS A 115 -6.90 24.71 34.46
C LYS A 115 -7.64 25.97 34.94
N GLU A 116 -8.25 26.73 34.03
CA GLU A 116 -9.08 27.90 34.37
C GLU A 116 -10.27 27.54 35.29
N GLN A 117 -10.81 26.33 35.13
CA GLN A 117 -11.90 25.81 35.96
C GLN A 117 -11.42 25.18 37.28
N GLY A 118 -10.11 25.11 37.50
CA GLY A 118 -9.49 24.60 38.74
C GLY A 118 -8.90 23.19 38.63
N GLN A 119 -8.05 22.85 39.60
CA GLN A 119 -7.28 21.60 39.61
C GLN A 119 -8.15 20.34 39.61
N GLU A 120 -9.33 20.38 40.26
CA GLU A 120 -10.27 19.24 40.28
C GLU A 120 -10.73 18.86 38.86
N THR A 121 -10.96 19.85 38.00
CA THR A 121 -11.35 19.62 36.60
C THR A 121 -10.21 18.96 35.83
N VAL A 122 -8.97 19.42 36.04
CA VAL A 122 -7.76 18.81 35.43
C VAL A 122 -7.62 17.35 35.87
N ASP A 123 -7.78 17.06 37.16
CA ASP A 123 -7.68 15.70 37.69
C ASP A 123 -8.80 14.80 37.16
N LYS A 124 -10.01 15.35 36.98
CA LYS A 124 -11.14 14.63 36.37
C LYS A 124 -10.86 14.29 34.91
N VAL A 125 -10.29 15.21 34.13
CA VAL A 125 -9.89 14.98 32.74
C VAL A 125 -8.84 13.86 32.70
N LYS A 126 -7.76 13.98 33.49
CA LYS A 126 -6.69 12.97 33.56
C LYS A 126 -7.22 11.59 33.95
N ARG A 127 -8.07 11.52 34.96
CA ARG A 127 -8.68 10.25 35.41
C ARG A 127 -9.57 9.65 34.33
N ARG A 128 -10.40 10.45 33.66
CA ARG A 128 -11.28 9.96 32.58
C ARG A 128 -10.47 9.44 31.39
N THR A 129 -9.39 10.12 31.01
CA THR A 129 -8.46 9.65 29.97
C THR A 129 -7.81 8.34 30.40
N LYS A 130 -7.27 8.27 31.64
CA LYS A 130 -6.63 7.05 32.15
C LYS A 130 -7.59 5.86 32.12
N ASN A 131 -8.76 5.99 32.71
CA ASN A 131 -9.73 4.90 32.83
C ASN A 131 -10.19 4.34 31.47
N PHE A 132 -10.15 5.13 30.40
CA PHE A 132 -10.52 4.63 29.06
C PHE A 132 -9.35 3.91 28.37
N PHE A 133 -8.13 4.41 28.57
CA PHE A 133 -6.96 3.90 27.84
C PHE A 133 -6.13 2.88 28.61
N GLU A 134 -6.39 2.65 29.90
CA GLU A 134 -5.56 1.76 30.73
C GLU A 134 -5.45 0.33 30.17
N ASP A 135 -6.55 -0.22 29.64
CA ASP A 135 -6.56 -1.57 29.05
C ASP A 135 -5.74 -1.67 27.75
N TYR A 136 -5.36 -0.54 27.14
CA TYR A 136 -4.57 -0.52 25.91
C TYR A 136 -3.06 -0.45 26.15
N TYR A 137 -2.66 0.14 27.29
CA TYR A 137 -1.25 0.35 27.65
C TYR A 137 -0.86 -0.67 28.72
N ILE A 138 -0.71 -1.92 28.30
CA ILE A 138 -0.39 -3.07 29.15
C ILE A 138 1.04 -3.58 28.90
N ASP A 139 1.65 -4.21 29.91
CA ASP A 139 2.94 -4.89 29.82
C ASP A 139 2.83 -6.31 29.24
N GLN A 140 3.92 -7.08 29.27
CA GLN A 140 3.96 -8.44 28.71
C GLN A 140 3.12 -9.44 29.52
N GLU A 141 2.86 -9.11 30.79
CA GLU A 141 2.06 -9.87 31.73
C GLU A 141 0.56 -9.52 31.64
N GLY A 142 0.22 -8.45 30.92
CA GLY A 142 -1.14 -7.97 30.70
C GLY A 142 -1.62 -6.97 31.76
N ASP A 143 -0.72 -6.47 32.61
CA ASP A 143 -0.99 -5.47 33.63
C ASP A 143 -0.76 -4.04 33.08
N PHE A 144 -1.40 -3.04 33.67
CA PHE A 144 -1.27 -1.64 33.23
C PHE A 144 0.17 -1.10 33.36
N ASP A 145 0.81 -0.82 32.21
CA ASP A 145 2.13 -0.20 32.14
C ASP A 145 2.02 1.32 32.20
N ARG A 146 2.29 1.84 33.40
CA ARG A 146 2.26 3.28 33.67
C ARG A 146 3.31 4.06 32.91
N ASP A 147 4.50 3.50 32.72
CA ASP A 147 5.61 4.21 32.07
C ASP A 147 5.35 4.30 30.58
N PHE A 148 4.86 3.23 29.97
CA PHE A 148 4.41 3.24 28.58
C PHE A 148 3.24 4.22 28.36
N TYR A 149 2.23 4.21 29.23
CA TYR A 149 1.13 5.18 29.20
C TYR A 149 1.64 6.63 29.24
N ASN A 150 2.55 6.96 30.17
CA ASN A 150 3.08 8.32 30.32
C ASN A 150 3.91 8.78 29.11
N ARG A 151 4.48 7.84 28.35
CA ARG A 151 5.21 8.11 27.10
C ARG A 151 4.29 8.22 25.88
N ARG A 152 2.99 7.99 26.02
CA ARG A 152 2.02 8.00 24.91
C ARG A 152 0.84 8.94 25.13
N VAL A 153 0.53 9.34 26.37
CA VAL A 153 -0.60 10.21 26.68
C VAL A 153 -0.12 11.58 27.18
N PHE A 154 -0.42 12.63 26.42
CA PHE A 154 0.02 14.00 26.67
C PHE A 154 -1.17 14.92 26.87
N PHE A 155 -1.05 15.85 27.84
CA PHE A 155 -2.06 16.88 28.11
C PHE A 155 -1.50 18.23 27.72
N VAL A 156 -2.03 18.84 26.66
CA VAL A 156 -1.36 19.96 25.98
C VAL A 156 -2.18 21.26 25.97
N ASN A 157 -1.48 22.37 26.08
CA ASN A 157 -1.95 23.72 25.75
C ASN A 157 -1.33 24.12 24.39
N ALA A 158 -1.95 23.66 23.31
CA ALA A 158 -1.48 23.94 21.96
C ALA A 158 -1.51 25.45 21.62
N LEU A 159 -2.48 26.20 22.17
CA LEU A 159 -2.58 27.65 21.96
C LEU A 159 -1.39 28.37 22.59
N GLY A 160 -1.07 28.07 23.84
CA GLY A 160 0.09 28.67 24.52
C GLY A 160 1.41 28.35 23.81
N ALA A 161 1.58 27.11 23.32
CA ALA A 161 2.74 26.76 22.50
C ALA A 161 2.81 27.56 21.19
N LEU A 162 1.67 27.76 20.52
CA LEU A 162 1.58 28.57 19.30
C LEU A 162 1.91 30.04 19.57
N GLU A 163 1.40 30.62 20.65
CA GLU A 163 1.68 32.00 21.04
C GLU A 163 3.17 32.23 21.27
N VAL A 164 3.88 31.30 21.90
CA VAL A 164 5.34 31.38 22.04
C VAL A 164 6.04 31.31 20.68
N ARG A 165 5.65 30.36 19.81
CA ARG A 165 6.28 30.16 18.49
C ARG A 165 6.03 31.32 17.52
N THR A 166 4.93 32.05 17.71
CA THR A 166 4.58 33.25 16.94
C THR A 166 5.09 34.55 17.57
N GLY A 167 5.79 34.46 18.71
CA GLY A 167 6.42 35.61 19.39
C GLY A 167 5.46 36.46 20.22
N ILE A 168 4.27 35.95 20.53
CA ILE A 168 3.23 36.61 21.33
C ILE A 168 3.48 36.40 22.84
N ALA A 169 4.02 35.24 23.24
CA ALA A 169 4.23 34.87 24.64
C ALA A 169 5.69 34.51 24.98
N ASP A 170 5.98 34.45 26.29
CA ASP A 170 7.30 34.09 26.82
C ASP A 170 7.58 32.58 26.66
N LYS A 171 8.86 32.24 26.39
CA LYS A 171 9.37 30.86 26.30
C LYS A 171 9.02 30.00 27.51
N ALA A 172 8.83 30.58 28.71
CA ALA A 172 8.40 29.84 29.89
C ALA A 172 7.07 29.09 29.69
N VAL A 173 6.16 29.63 28.86
CA VAL A 173 4.85 29.02 28.57
C VAL A 173 5.00 27.71 27.78
N LEU A 174 6.01 27.62 26.90
CA LEU A 174 6.24 26.45 26.05
C LEU A 174 6.55 25.20 26.88
N ASN A 175 7.37 25.32 27.93
CA ASN A 175 7.69 24.19 28.80
C ASN A 175 6.46 23.69 29.55
N SER A 176 5.58 24.61 29.99
CA SER A 176 4.34 24.25 30.70
C SER A 176 3.19 23.81 29.79
N SER A 177 3.40 23.85 28.48
CA SER A 177 2.37 23.57 27.47
C SER A 177 2.20 22.09 27.16
N GLY A 178 3.17 21.23 27.53
CA GLY A 178 3.18 19.81 27.18
C GLY A 178 3.48 19.48 25.70
N VAL A 179 3.57 20.48 24.83
CA VAL A 179 3.88 20.27 23.39
C VAL A 179 5.34 19.89 23.19
N LEU A 180 6.26 20.49 23.95
CA LEU A 180 7.69 20.16 23.85
C LEU A 180 7.96 18.71 24.27
N GLU A 181 7.31 18.25 25.35
CA GLU A 181 7.42 16.88 25.86
C GLU A 181 6.91 15.86 24.83
N LEU A 182 5.81 16.18 24.14
CA LEU A 182 5.28 15.39 23.03
C LEU A 182 6.27 15.32 21.86
N GLU A 183 6.85 16.46 21.44
CA GLU A 183 7.80 16.51 20.32
C GLU A 183 9.07 15.71 20.62
N GLU A 184 9.64 15.86 21.82
CA GLU A 184 10.83 15.13 22.23
C GLU A 184 10.59 13.62 22.27
N GLU A 185 9.40 13.18 22.69
CA GLU A 185 9.09 11.75 22.75
C GLU A 185 8.72 11.16 21.39
N LEU A 186 8.10 11.93 20.51
CA LEU A 186 7.94 11.56 19.10
C LEU A 186 9.31 11.42 18.41
N GLU A 187 10.23 12.35 18.65
CA GLU A 187 11.59 12.29 18.10
C GLU A 187 12.32 11.04 18.59
N LYS A 188 12.31 10.77 19.91
CA LYS A 188 12.91 9.56 20.49
C LYS A 188 12.28 8.28 19.96
N PHE A 189 10.96 8.25 19.79
CA PHE A 189 10.26 7.08 19.26
C PHE A 189 10.62 6.81 17.80
N LEU A 190 10.52 7.82 16.94
CA LEU A 190 10.77 7.70 15.51
C LEU A 190 12.25 7.44 15.19
N ALA A 191 13.16 8.02 15.97
CA ALA A 191 14.61 7.84 15.82
C ALA A 191 15.18 6.73 16.72
N SER A 192 14.31 5.91 17.35
CA SER A 192 14.76 4.83 18.23
C SER A 192 15.60 3.81 17.43
N PRO A 193 16.67 3.26 18.02
CA PRO A 193 17.48 2.24 17.36
C PRO A 193 16.63 1.08 16.86
N GLU A 194 15.61 0.66 17.61
CA GLU A 194 14.72 -0.44 17.21
C GLU A 194 13.94 -0.10 15.94
N LYS A 195 13.46 1.13 15.78
CA LYS A 195 12.75 1.57 14.57
C LYS A 195 13.70 1.73 13.40
N VAL A 196 14.86 2.36 13.60
CA VAL A 196 15.89 2.52 12.57
C VAL A 196 16.36 1.15 12.08
N THR A 197 16.70 0.25 13.01
CA THR A 197 17.07 -1.12 12.68
C THR A 197 15.92 -1.81 11.96
N ALA A 198 14.69 -1.81 12.47
CA ALA A 198 13.56 -2.46 11.79
C ALA A 198 13.29 -1.92 10.38
N THR A 199 13.55 -0.63 10.13
CA THR A 199 13.42 -0.01 8.80
C THR A 199 14.50 -0.48 7.83
N PHE A 200 15.75 -0.62 8.30
CA PHE A 200 16.89 -0.93 7.44
C PHE A 200 17.34 -2.40 7.49
N ASP A 201 16.80 -3.23 8.39
CA ASP A 201 17.22 -4.63 8.58
C ASP A 201 17.11 -5.41 7.28
N SER A 202 15.96 -5.28 6.61
CA SER A 202 15.69 -5.83 5.28
C SER A 202 16.73 -5.43 4.24
N THR A 203 17.10 -4.16 4.23
CA THR A 203 18.06 -3.59 3.28
C THR A 203 19.47 -4.11 3.57
N VAL A 204 19.87 -4.17 4.84
CA VAL A 204 21.18 -4.67 5.24
C VAL A 204 21.30 -6.18 4.99
N GLU A 205 20.24 -6.94 5.23
CA GLU A 205 20.18 -8.35 4.86
C GLU A 205 20.38 -8.55 3.35
N LEU A 206 19.66 -7.77 2.53
CA LEU A 206 19.82 -7.78 1.08
C LEU A 206 21.26 -7.43 0.66
N LEU A 207 21.83 -6.38 1.24
CA LEU A 207 23.21 -5.99 0.95
C LEU A 207 24.21 -7.10 1.32
N SER A 208 23.98 -7.81 2.44
CA SER A 208 24.87 -8.90 2.86
C SER A 208 24.88 -10.05 1.86
N LEU A 209 23.73 -10.33 1.26
CA LEU A 209 23.58 -11.34 0.21
C LEU A 209 24.28 -10.90 -1.07
N ILE A 210 24.07 -9.66 -1.51
CA ILE A 210 24.72 -9.10 -2.70
C ILE A 210 26.24 -9.16 -2.54
N VAL A 211 26.77 -8.66 -1.42
CA VAL A 211 28.21 -8.64 -1.14
C VAL A 211 28.77 -10.06 -1.10
N SER A 212 28.10 -10.99 -0.42
CA SER A 212 28.54 -12.40 -0.35
C SER A 212 28.58 -13.06 -1.72
N ASN A 213 27.56 -12.82 -2.57
CA ASN A 213 27.50 -13.33 -3.94
C ASN A 213 28.58 -12.72 -4.83
N SER A 214 28.78 -11.41 -4.75
CA SER A 214 29.82 -10.72 -5.52
C SER A 214 31.21 -11.23 -5.14
N ARG A 215 31.48 -11.48 -3.85
CA ARG A 215 32.76 -12.07 -3.40
C ARG A 215 32.96 -13.48 -3.93
N GLU A 216 31.92 -14.31 -3.90
CA GLU A 216 31.97 -15.65 -4.48
C GLU A 216 32.28 -15.59 -5.98
N GLN A 217 31.61 -14.71 -6.71
CA GLN A 217 31.82 -14.49 -8.13
C GLN A 217 33.24 -13.98 -8.44
N ILE A 218 33.75 -13.01 -7.68
CA ILE A 218 35.12 -12.50 -7.80
C ILE A 218 36.14 -13.62 -7.63
N ASN A 219 35.95 -14.49 -6.62
CA ASN A 219 36.83 -15.62 -6.38
C ASN A 219 36.77 -16.65 -7.51
N GLN A 220 35.58 -16.97 -8.02
CA GLN A 220 35.40 -17.86 -9.16
C GLN A 220 36.06 -17.30 -10.43
N GLU A 221 35.94 -16.00 -10.68
CA GLU A 221 36.56 -15.35 -11.83
C GLU A 221 38.09 -15.37 -11.75
N LYS A 222 38.67 -15.06 -10.58
CA LYS A 222 40.12 -15.18 -10.34
C LYS A 222 40.64 -16.60 -10.61
N LEU A 223 39.89 -17.62 -10.19
CA LEU A 223 40.23 -19.04 -10.43
C LEU A 223 40.10 -19.42 -11.92
N THR A 224 39.08 -18.90 -12.59
CA THR A 224 38.86 -19.12 -14.04
C THR A 224 39.99 -18.48 -14.86
N LEU A 225 40.43 -17.29 -14.46
CA LEU A 225 41.58 -16.60 -15.04
C LEU A 225 42.91 -17.35 -14.86
N ASP A 226 42.98 -18.40 -14.05
CA ASP A 226 44.15 -19.30 -13.97
C ASP A 226 44.05 -20.52 -14.89
N GLN A 227 42.88 -20.80 -15.47
CA GLN A 227 42.66 -21.96 -16.33
C GLN A 227 43.30 -21.78 -17.73
N PRO A 228 43.67 -22.88 -18.41
CA PRO A 228 44.15 -22.83 -19.80
C PRO A 228 43.06 -22.41 -20.80
N LEU A 229 43.41 -21.56 -21.77
CA LEU A 229 42.48 -21.01 -22.78
C LEU A 229 41.73 -22.11 -23.56
N ASN A 230 42.45 -23.12 -24.05
CA ASN A 230 41.86 -24.25 -24.79
C ASN A 230 40.81 -25.02 -23.98
N LYS A 231 40.98 -25.08 -22.65
CA LYS A 231 40.00 -25.70 -21.75
C LYS A 231 38.79 -24.83 -21.51
N LEU A 232 38.95 -23.51 -21.48
CA LEU A 232 37.84 -22.55 -21.37
C LEU A 232 36.98 -22.55 -22.64
N GLU A 233 37.58 -22.60 -23.83
CA GLU A 233 36.85 -22.68 -25.10
C GLU A 233 36.01 -23.97 -25.21
N GLU A 234 36.59 -25.11 -24.81
CA GLU A 234 35.89 -26.40 -24.76
C GLU A 234 34.69 -26.35 -23.80
N ARG A 235 34.87 -25.76 -22.61
CA ARG A 235 33.81 -25.62 -21.59
C ARG A 235 32.74 -24.61 -21.99
N ARG A 236 33.09 -23.51 -22.66
CA ARG A 236 32.12 -22.54 -23.21
C ARG A 236 31.15 -23.26 -24.15
N LYS A 237 31.68 -24.11 -25.04
CA LYS A 237 30.84 -24.87 -25.96
C LYS A 237 29.89 -25.83 -25.25
N GLN A 238 30.31 -26.43 -24.13
CA GLN A 238 29.46 -27.29 -23.30
C GLN A 238 28.40 -26.47 -22.53
N ALA A 239 28.77 -25.28 -22.04
CA ALA A 239 27.87 -24.38 -21.34
C ALA A 239 26.76 -23.81 -22.24
N GLU A 240 27.02 -23.65 -23.53
CA GLU A 240 26.04 -23.14 -24.52
C GLU A 240 24.76 -23.99 -24.56
N GLU A 241 24.88 -25.31 -24.46
CA GLU A 241 23.72 -26.22 -24.43
C GLU A 241 22.87 -26.02 -23.15
N GLU A 242 23.52 -25.79 -22.00
CA GLU A 242 22.83 -25.51 -20.73
C GLU A 242 22.22 -24.09 -20.69
N LEU A 243 22.82 -23.11 -21.39
CA LEU A 243 22.28 -21.75 -21.52
C LEU A 243 20.98 -21.74 -22.36
N LEU A 244 20.90 -22.55 -23.41
CA LEU A 244 19.64 -22.75 -24.16
C LEU A 244 18.53 -23.35 -23.29
N GLU A 245 18.87 -24.19 -22.31
CA GLU A 245 17.88 -24.67 -21.34
C GLU A 245 17.39 -23.56 -20.39
N LEU A 246 18.27 -22.64 -19.97
CA LEU A 246 17.88 -21.49 -19.14
C LEU A 246 16.90 -20.56 -19.88
N GLU A 247 17.09 -20.35 -21.18
CA GLU A 247 16.15 -19.60 -22.03
C GLU A 247 14.76 -20.24 -22.05
N LYS A 248 14.73 -21.59 -22.08
CA LYS A 248 13.47 -22.34 -21.99
C LYS A 248 12.84 -22.20 -20.61
N ASP A 249 13.61 -22.33 -19.54
CA ASP A 249 13.12 -22.19 -18.17
C ASP A 249 12.53 -20.78 -17.92
N LYS A 250 13.18 -19.73 -18.46
CA LYS A 250 12.66 -18.36 -18.46
C LYS A 250 11.29 -18.26 -19.15
N SER A 251 11.14 -18.87 -20.33
CA SER A 251 9.86 -18.92 -21.04
C SER A 251 8.78 -19.70 -20.26
N ASP A 252 9.17 -20.75 -19.54
CA ASP A 252 8.22 -21.54 -18.74
C ASP A 252 7.78 -20.80 -17.46
N ILE A 253 8.63 -19.95 -16.88
CA ILE A 253 8.27 -19.00 -15.82
C ILE A 253 7.22 -18.00 -16.32
N GLU A 254 7.44 -17.39 -17.48
CA GLU A 254 6.50 -16.44 -18.10
C GLU A 254 5.12 -17.08 -18.34
N LYS A 255 5.10 -18.28 -18.94
CA LYS A 255 3.85 -19.03 -19.16
C LYS A 255 3.12 -19.33 -17.86
N THR A 256 3.85 -19.57 -16.77
CA THR A 256 3.25 -19.82 -15.46
C THR A 256 2.53 -18.59 -14.95
N ILE A 257 3.13 -17.40 -15.07
CA ILE A 257 2.49 -16.13 -14.71
C ILE A 257 1.21 -15.92 -15.53
N PHE A 258 1.28 -16.10 -16.85
CA PHE A 258 0.13 -15.90 -17.73
C PHE A 258 -0.98 -16.93 -17.54
N PHE A 259 -0.66 -18.17 -17.19
CA PHE A 259 -1.65 -19.17 -16.83
C PHE A 259 -2.49 -18.73 -15.62
N TYR A 260 -1.83 -18.24 -14.55
CA TYR A 260 -2.54 -17.77 -13.36
C TYR A 260 -3.24 -16.43 -13.57
N ARG A 261 -2.68 -15.51 -14.37
CA ARG A 261 -3.36 -14.30 -14.86
C ARG A 261 -4.70 -14.65 -15.49
N ASP A 262 -4.71 -15.60 -16.42
CA ASP A 262 -5.91 -16.00 -17.15
C ASP A 262 -6.93 -16.69 -16.23
N LYS A 263 -6.47 -17.50 -15.27
CA LYS A 263 -7.34 -18.11 -14.25
C LYS A 263 -7.98 -17.05 -13.35
N ILE A 264 -7.20 -16.08 -12.89
CA ILE A 264 -7.64 -15.03 -11.95
C ILE A 264 -8.61 -14.07 -12.62
N LYS A 265 -8.33 -13.60 -13.84
CA LYS A 265 -9.18 -12.63 -14.52
C LYS A 265 -10.59 -13.18 -14.79
N GLU A 266 -10.70 -14.45 -15.16
CA GLU A 266 -12.00 -15.12 -15.36
C GLU A 266 -12.74 -15.25 -14.03
N LYS A 267 -12.07 -15.73 -12.98
CA LYS A 267 -12.66 -15.91 -11.65
C LYS A 267 -13.20 -14.59 -11.08
N LEU A 268 -12.45 -13.50 -11.23
CA LEU A 268 -12.86 -12.17 -10.77
C LEU A 268 -14.05 -11.63 -11.57
N LEU A 269 -14.07 -11.81 -12.89
CA LEU A 269 -15.19 -11.36 -13.71
C LEU A 269 -16.47 -12.14 -13.36
N ASP A 270 -16.38 -13.47 -13.25
CA ASP A 270 -17.50 -14.33 -12.89
C ASP A 270 -18.08 -13.97 -11.52
N ASP A 271 -17.23 -13.73 -10.53
CA ASP A 271 -17.65 -13.30 -9.19
C ASP A 271 -18.28 -11.90 -9.22
N LEU A 272 -17.73 -10.95 -9.99
CA LEU A 272 -18.34 -9.63 -10.16
C LEU A 272 -19.73 -9.73 -10.80
N ILE A 273 -19.89 -10.54 -11.86
CA ILE A 273 -21.19 -10.80 -12.49
C ILE A 273 -22.17 -11.42 -11.49
N GLY A 274 -21.73 -12.41 -10.71
CA GLY A 274 -22.54 -13.01 -9.64
C GLY A 274 -22.95 -11.99 -8.57
N TYR A 275 -22.00 -11.17 -8.13
CA TYR A 275 -22.23 -10.11 -7.15
C TYR A 275 -23.27 -9.09 -7.61
N THR A 276 -23.29 -8.71 -8.90
CA THR A 276 -24.34 -7.83 -9.43
C THR A 276 -25.76 -8.40 -9.27
N GLN A 277 -25.91 -9.72 -9.09
CA GLN A 277 -27.21 -10.33 -8.79
C GLN A 277 -27.52 -10.30 -7.29
N GLU A 278 -26.53 -10.62 -6.45
CA GLU A 278 -26.66 -10.64 -4.98
C GLU A 278 -27.07 -9.28 -4.40
N ILE A 279 -26.58 -8.17 -4.98
CA ILE A 279 -26.91 -6.83 -4.47
C ILE A 279 -28.41 -6.53 -4.45
N LYS A 280 -29.20 -7.24 -5.28
CA LYS A 280 -30.67 -7.13 -5.31
C LYS A 280 -31.30 -7.52 -3.96
N ASP A 281 -30.73 -8.51 -3.27
CA ASP A 281 -31.28 -9.02 -2.01
C ASP A 281 -31.09 -8.02 -0.87
N THR A 282 -30.02 -7.23 -0.93
CA THR A 282 -29.70 -6.18 0.06
C THR A 282 -30.29 -4.80 -0.28
N TRP A 283 -30.91 -4.65 -1.45
CA TRP A 283 -31.36 -3.36 -1.98
C TRP A 283 -32.23 -2.55 -1.01
N GLN A 284 -33.23 -3.18 -0.38
CA GLN A 284 -34.20 -2.45 0.45
C GLN A 284 -33.58 -1.79 1.68
N GLN A 285 -32.56 -2.42 2.26
CA GLN A 285 -31.87 -1.92 3.44
C GLN A 285 -30.86 -0.84 3.09
N ASP A 286 -30.10 -1.06 2.01
CA ASP A 286 -28.96 -0.22 1.67
C ASP A 286 -29.35 1.04 0.89
N SER A 287 -30.35 0.94 0.01
CA SER A 287 -30.84 2.09 -0.76
C SER A 287 -31.39 3.21 0.13
N ARG A 288 -32.00 2.88 1.28
CA ARG A 288 -32.49 3.87 2.25
C ARG A 288 -31.39 4.62 3.00
N LYS A 289 -30.21 4.01 3.12
CA LYS A 289 -29.06 4.58 3.83
C LYS A 289 -28.14 5.35 2.89
N LEU A 290 -27.95 4.84 1.68
CA LEU A 290 -26.90 5.26 0.76
C LEU A 290 -27.40 6.08 -0.43
N ILE A 291 -28.72 6.17 -0.65
CA ILE A 291 -29.30 6.96 -1.74
C ILE A 291 -30.16 8.07 -1.13
N ASP A 292 -29.71 9.32 -1.25
CA ASP A 292 -30.54 10.49 -0.91
C ASP A 292 -31.19 11.07 -2.17
N ILE A 293 -32.50 10.84 -2.30
CA ILE A 293 -33.32 11.31 -3.42
C ILE A 293 -33.96 12.68 -3.13
N LYS A 294 -33.75 13.27 -1.94
CA LYS A 294 -34.25 14.62 -1.61
C LYS A 294 -33.85 15.71 -2.62
N PRO A 295 -32.72 15.68 -3.35
CA PRO A 295 -32.43 16.67 -4.39
C PRO A 295 -33.45 16.71 -5.55
N LEU A 296 -34.33 15.71 -5.69
CA LEU A 296 -35.42 15.68 -6.67
C LEU A 296 -36.69 16.46 -6.26
N ASN A 297 -36.63 17.27 -5.19
CA ASN A 297 -37.78 17.95 -4.57
C ASN A 297 -38.61 18.87 -5.48
N ASN A 298 -38.11 19.24 -6.67
CA ASN A 298 -38.86 20.06 -7.60
C ASN A 298 -39.71 19.18 -8.54
N ILE A 299 -40.94 18.86 -8.12
CA ILE A 299 -41.95 18.16 -8.94
C ILE A 299 -42.12 18.84 -10.32
N LYS A 300 -41.90 20.16 -10.41
CA LYS A 300 -41.87 20.92 -11.66
C LYS A 300 -40.74 20.49 -12.61
N ASP A 301 -39.54 20.21 -12.11
CA ASP A 301 -38.42 19.75 -12.94
C ASP A 301 -38.71 18.33 -13.48
N ILE A 302 -39.31 17.45 -12.65
CA ILE A 302 -39.78 16.12 -13.05
C ILE A 302 -40.85 16.22 -14.14
N LEU A 303 -41.84 17.11 -13.97
CA LEU A 303 -42.88 17.38 -14.97
C LEU A 303 -42.33 18.01 -16.25
N LEU A 304 -41.36 18.92 -16.17
CA LEU A 304 -40.74 19.57 -17.32
C LEU A 304 -39.81 18.64 -18.11
N SER A 305 -39.28 17.59 -17.47
CA SER A 305 -38.48 16.56 -18.16
C SER A 305 -39.29 15.79 -19.21
N THR A 306 -40.62 15.76 -19.10
CA THR A 306 -41.50 15.16 -20.12
C THR A 306 -41.44 15.91 -21.46
N ILE A 307 -41.18 17.24 -21.43
CA ILE A 307 -41.29 18.17 -22.56
C ILE A 307 -39.93 18.74 -23.01
N ARG A 308 -38.94 18.86 -22.11
CA ARG A 308 -37.65 19.53 -22.39
C ARG A 308 -36.46 18.60 -22.17
N GLU A 309 -35.61 18.47 -23.19
CA GLU A 309 -34.38 17.66 -23.17
C GLU A 309 -33.41 18.05 -22.05
N LYS A 310 -33.19 19.36 -21.83
CA LYS A 310 -32.35 19.88 -20.73
C LYS A 310 -32.81 19.46 -19.33
N SER A 311 -34.13 19.32 -19.12
CA SER A 311 -34.69 18.89 -17.83
C SER A 311 -34.53 17.37 -17.62
N ARG A 312 -34.51 16.57 -18.69
CA ARG A 312 -34.18 15.13 -18.62
C ARG A 312 -32.73 14.90 -18.20
N GLU A 313 -31.82 15.67 -18.78
CA GLU A 313 -30.39 15.61 -18.46
C GLU A 313 -30.11 16.02 -17.01
N LYS A 314 -30.76 17.10 -16.54
CA LYS A 314 -30.64 17.55 -15.14
C LYS A 314 -31.05 16.44 -14.16
N ILE A 315 -32.21 15.80 -14.33
CA ILE A 315 -32.67 14.72 -13.44
C ILE A 315 -31.76 13.50 -13.50
N ARG A 316 -31.30 13.12 -14.70
CA ARG A 316 -30.35 12.01 -14.87
C ARG A 316 -29.08 12.25 -14.04
N ASN A 317 -28.53 13.46 -14.10
CA ASN A 317 -27.34 13.81 -13.33
C ASN A 317 -27.62 13.76 -11.82
N HIS A 318 -28.76 14.27 -11.34
CA HIS A 318 -29.09 14.21 -9.91
C HIS A 318 -29.22 12.77 -9.40
N ILE A 319 -29.79 11.87 -10.20
CA ILE A 319 -29.94 10.46 -9.80
C ILE A 319 -28.63 9.71 -9.92
N LYS A 320 -27.81 10.02 -10.93
CA LYS A 320 -26.43 9.52 -11.01
C LYS A 320 -25.68 9.90 -9.73
N GLU A 321 -25.70 11.17 -9.32
CA GLU A 321 -25.03 11.61 -8.09
C GLU A 321 -25.65 10.98 -6.84
N ALA A 322 -26.98 10.81 -6.78
CA ALA A 322 -27.64 10.16 -5.64
C ALA A 322 -27.32 8.65 -5.52
N CYS A 323 -27.16 7.95 -6.64
CA CYS A 323 -26.88 6.51 -6.66
C CYS A 323 -25.39 6.19 -6.68
N LYS A 324 -24.52 7.16 -6.97
CA LYS A 324 -23.07 6.97 -7.02
C LYS A 324 -22.51 6.42 -5.69
N PRO A 325 -22.83 6.97 -4.51
CA PRO A 325 -22.37 6.42 -3.22
C PRO A 325 -22.81 4.98 -2.99
N TYR A 326 -24.01 4.61 -3.45
CA TYR A 326 -24.49 3.23 -3.38
C TYR A 326 -23.64 2.28 -4.23
N ILE A 327 -23.37 2.64 -5.49
CA ILE A 327 -22.54 1.81 -6.39
C ILE A 327 -21.10 1.71 -5.86
N GLU A 328 -20.52 2.83 -5.40
CA GLU A 328 -19.20 2.88 -4.78
C GLU A 328 -19.10 1.95 -3.57
N SER A 329 -20.06 2.05 -2.65
CA SER A 329 -20.11 1.20 -1.45
C SER A 329 -20.23 -0.28 -1.80
N LYS A 330 -21.04 -0.63 -2.80
CA LYS A 330 -21.20 -2.02 -3.24
C LYS A 330 -19.95 -2.58 -3.90
N LEU A 331 -19.28 -1.79 -4.73
CA LEU A 331 -18.02 -2.22 -5.34
C LEU A 331 -16.90 -2.37 -4.30
N GLU A 332 -16.84 -1.52 -3.29
CA GLU A 332 -15.93 -1.71 -2.16
C GLU A 332 -16.23 -3.00 -1.38
N GLN A 333 -17.50 -3.34 -1.17
CA GLN A 333 -17.87 -4.59 -0.50
C GLN A 333 -17.46 -5.81 -1.33
N TRP A 334 -17.59 -5.74 -2.65
CA TRP A 334 -17.09 -6.76 -3.56
C TRP A 334 -15.56 -6.85 -3.55
N GLU A 335 -14.86 -5.71 -3.58
CA GLU A 335 -13.40 -5.64 -3.52
C GLU A 335 -12.84 -6.37 -2.28
N LYS A 336 -13.52 -6.29 -1.14
CA LYS A 336 -13.14 -7.02 0.08
C LYS A 336 -13.20 -8.54 -0.07
N ARG A 337 -13.90 -9.08 -1.09
CA ARG A 337 -13.95 -10.52 -1.42
C ARG A 337 -12.79 -10.95 -2.31
N VAL A 338 -12.22 -10.04 -3.10
CA VAL A 338 -11.16 -10.33 -4.08
C VAL A 338 -9.98 -11.10 -3.45
N PRO A 339 -9.42 -10.72 -2.29
CA PRO A 339 -8.31 -11.46 -1.69
C PRO A 339 -8.65 -12.91 -1.41
N ILE A 340 -9.81 -13.14 -0.79
CA ILE A 340 -10.28 -14.48 -0.42
C ILE A 340 -10.49 -15.33 -1.69
N LEU A 341 -11.01 -14.71 -2.75
CA LEU A 341 -11.30 -15.41 -3.99
C LEU A 341 -10.03 -15.89 -4.71
N ILE A 342 -8.95 -15.11 -4.71
CA ILE A 342 -7.74 -15.42 -5.50
C ILE A 342 -6.59 -15.98 -4.65
N GLU A 343 -6.70 -15.99 -3.32
CA GLU A 343 -5.62 -16.36 -2.40
C GLU A 343 -5.00 -17.71 -2.74
N GLU A 344 -5.82 -18.73 -3.01
CA GLU A 344 -5.34 -20.06 -3.38
C GLU A 344 -4.55 -20.04 -4.70
N ASP A 345 -5.09 -19.39 -5.74
CA ASP A 345 -4.48 -19.30 -7.07
C ASP A 345 -3.14 -18.58 -7.02
N ILE A 346 -3.09 -17.51 -6.24
CA ILE A 346 -1.89 -16.73 -5.97
C ILE A 346 -0.84 -17.56 -5.23
N ASN A 347 -1.23 -18.25 -4.15
CA ASN A 347 -0.30 -19.07 -3.37
C ASN A 347 0.27 -20.21 -4.22
N GLU A 348 -0.55 -20.84 -5.07
CA GLU A 348 -0.06 -21.86 -6.00
C GLU A 348 0.91 -21.28 -7.03
N MET A 349 0.59 -20.11 -7.61
CA MET A 349 1.48 -19.43 -8.55
C MET A 349 2.81 -19.13 -7.89
N GLN A 350 2.78 -18.54 -6.70
CA GLN A 350 3.95 -18.19 -5.91
C GLN A 350 4.85 -19.41 -5.67
N ASN A 351 4.29 -20.51 -5.16
CA ASN A 351 5.03 -21.75 -4.93
C ASN A 351 5.64 -22.32 -6.21
N LYS A 352 4.95 -22.25 -7.35
CA LYS A 352 5.49 -22.70 -8.64
C LYS A 352 6.62 -21.82 -9.13
N LEU A 353 6.44 -20.49 -9.08
CA LEU A 353 7.48 -19.53 -9.48
C LEU A 353 8.72 -19.68 -8.61
N GLU A 354 8.56 -19.82 -7.29
CA GLU A 354 9.67 -20.05 -6.37
C GLU A 354 10.48 -21.29 -6.79
N ASN A 355 9.82 -22.42 -7.02
CA ASN A 355 10.49 -23.65 -7.45
C ASN A 355 11.17 -23.50 -8.82
N GLN A 356 10.54 -22.83 -9.78
CA GLN A 356 11.11 -22.61 -11.11
C GLN A 356 12.34 -21.69 -11.04
N ILE A 357 12.28 -20.60 -10.28
CA ILE A 357 13.42 -19.70 -10.13
C ILE A 357 14.53 -20.37 -9.32
N ILE A 358 14.21 -21.21 -8.32
CA ILE A 358 15.22 -22.02 -7.62
C ILE A 358 15.98 -22.90 -8.62
N ASN A 359 15.25 -23.64 -9.46
CA ASN A 359 15.86 -24.49 -10.48
C ASN A 359 16.67 -23.70 -11.51
N PHE A 360 16.19 -22.51 -11.90
CA PHE A 360 16.93 -21.60 -12.77
C PHE A 360 18.27 -21.19 -12.14
N GLN A 361 18.26 -20.74 -10.87
CA GLN A 361 19.46 -20.32 -10.16
C GLN A 361 20.45 -21.49 -9.97
N LEU A 362 19.95 -22.69 -9.68
CA LEU A 362 20.76 -23.91 -9.63
C LEU A 362 21.53 -24.16 -10.93
N LYS A 363 20.86 -23.98 -12.07
CA LYS A 363 21.46 -24.15 -13.40
C LYS A 363 22.46 -23.03 -13.72
N VAL A 364 22.14 -21.77 -13.39
CA VAL A 364 23.09 -20.64 -13.50
C VAL A 364 24.39 -20.95 -12.75
N ASP A 365 24.30 -21.37 -11.50
CA ASP A 365 25.47 -21.71 -10.68
C ASP A 365 26.24 -22.91 -11.25
N ARG A 366 25.52 -23.91 -11.74
CA ARG A 366 26.13 -25.07 -12.42
C ARG A 366 26.91 -24.65 -13.65
N ILE A 367 26.36 -23.78 -14.50
CA ILE A 367 27.03 -23.27 -15.71
C ILE A 367 28.31 -22.51 -15.34
N LYS A 368 28.24 -21.62 -14.34
CA LYS A 368 29.41 -20.88 -13.83
C LYS A 368 30.50 -21.83 -13.33
N ARG A 369 30.13 -22.86 -12.57
CA ARG A 369 31.08 -23.87 -12.07
C ARG A 369 31.65 -24.76 -13.19
N LEU A 370 30.82 -25.16 -14.16
CA LEU A 370 31.28 -25.92 -15.33
C LEU A 370 32.35 -25.15 -16.09
N PHE A 371 32.13 -23.84 -16.30
CA PHE A 371 33.11 -22.96 -16.94
C PHE A 371 34.41 -22.84 -16.11
N THR A 372 34.28 -22.59 -14.81
CA THR A 372 35.41 -22.37 -13.88
C THR A 372 36.26 -23.64 -13.67
N PHE A 373 35.63 -24.76 -13.33
CA PHE A 373 36.29 -25.96 -12.81
C PHE A 373 36.27 -27.15 -13.79
N GLY A 374 35.43 -27.13 -14.82
CA GLY A 374 35.30 -28.25 -15.77
C GLY A 374 34.70 -29.52 -15.16
N ARG A 375 34.05 -29.42 -14.00
CA ARG A 375 33.30 -30.48 -13.34
C ARG A 375 31.98 -29.90 -12.85
N ALA A 376 30.89 -30.62 -13.09
CA ALA A 376 29.57 -30.28 -12.58
C ALA A 376 29.36 -30.75 -11.12
N GLU A 377 30.21 -31.63 -10.60
CA GLU A 377 30.01 -32.32 -9.32
C GLU A 377 31.05 -31.94 -8.27
N GLU A 378 30.63 -31.07 -7.35
CA GLU A 378 30.44 -31.37 -5.92
C GLU A 378 29.31 -30.45 -5.47
N ALA A 379 28.14 -31.04 -5.16
CA ALA A 379 27.00 -30.29 -4.71
C ALA A 379 27.29 -29.70 -3.32
N PHE A 380 27.81 -28.47 -3.27
CA PHE A 380 27.35 -27.58 -2.23
C PHE A 380 25.85 -27.46 -2.46
N THR A 381 25.04 -27.99 -1.53
CA THR A 381 23.62 -27.67 -1.49
C THR A 381 23.54 -26.15 -1.42
N PRO A 382 23.09 -25.47 -2.47
CA PRO A 382 22.82 -24.06 -2.32
C PRO A 382 21.71 -23.99 -1.28
N GLU A 383 21.97 -23.23 -0.21
CA GLU A 383 20.97 -23.09 0.83
C GLU A 383 19.71 -22.53 0.16
N GLU A 384 18.61 -23.30 0.19
CA GLU A 384 17.32 -22.89 -0.40
C GLU A 384 16.95 -21.46 0.01
N LYS A 385 17.33 -21.06 1.24
CA LYS A 385 17.19 -19.71 1.79
C LYS A 385 17.99 -18.62 1.04
N LYS A 386 19.20 -18.91 0.54
CA LYS A 386 20.03 -17.97 -0.24
C LYS A 386 19.35 -17.67 -1.58
N VAL A 387 18.84 -18.71 -2.23
CA VAL A 387 18.11 -18.61 -3.49
C VAL A 387 16.76 -17.89 -3.29
N GLN A 388 16.05 -18.22 -2.21
CA GLN A 388 14.81 -17.56 -1.81
C GLN A 388 15.00 -16.06 -1.52
N LYS A 389 16.11 -15.65 -0.87
CA LYS A 389 16.43 -14.24 -0.65
C LYS A 389 16.80 -13.49 -1.94
N ILE A 390 17.48 -14.14 -2.90
CA ILE A 390 17.76 -13.54 -4.23
C ILE A 390 16.44 -13.32 -4.97
N ILE A 391 15.51 -14.28 -4.90
CA ILE A 391 14.17 -14.15 -5.47
C ILE A 391 13.41 -12.98 -4.81
N GLN A 392 13.45 -12.87 -3.48
CA GLN A 392 12.85 -11.76 -2.73
C GLN A 392 13.50 -10.40 -3.06
N ALA A 393 14.81 -10.36 -3.32
CA ALA A 393 15.53 -9.17 -3.73
C ALA A 393 15.10 -8.67 -5.11
N ILE A 394 15.05 -9.58 -6.08
CA ILE A 394 14.60 -9.30 -7.43
C ILE A 394 13.17 -8.78 -7.36
N LEU A 395 12.28 -9.45 -6.62
CA LEU A 395 10.86 -9.10 -6.59
C LEU A 395 10.54 -7.87 -5.73
N GLY A 396 11.24 -7.64 -4.61
CA GLY A 396 11.12 -6.44 -3.78
C GLY A 396 11.65 -5.17 -4.48
N GLY A 397 12.65 -5.32 -5.35
CA GLY A 397 13.10 -4.25 -6.24
C GLY A 397 12.06 -3.88 -7.32
N LEU A 398 11.18 -4.81 -7.69
CA LEU A 398 10.17 -4.62 -8.73
C LEU A 398 8.89 -3.94 -8.23
N THR A 399 8.59 -3.99 -6.92
CA THR A 399 7.43 -3.34 -6.30
C THR A 399 7.72 -1.92 -5.77
N LEU A 400 8.98 -1.46 -5.81
CA LEU A 400 9.43 -0.16 -5.28
C LEU A 400 9.05 0.07 -3.79
N ASP A 401 8.87 -0.99 -3.01
CA ASP A 401 8.56 -0.92 -1.58
C ASP A 401 9.61 -1.68 -0.75
N PRO A 402 10.60 -0.96 -0.17
CA PRO A 402 11.67 -1.55 0.65
C PRO A 402 11.20 -2.26 1.92
N SER A 403 9.93 -2.09 2.33
CA SER A 403 9.38 -2.73 3.54
C SER A 403 9.01 -4.21 3.36
N GLN A 404 9.08 -4.74 2.13
CA GLN A 404 8.52 -6.05 1.76
C GLN A 404 9.51 -7.24 1.74
N VAL A 405 10.70 -7.10 2.31
CA VAL A 405 11.76 -8.15 2.28
C VAL A 405 11.48 -9.30 3.29
N THR A 406 10.35 -9.29 4.01
CA THR A 406 10.13 -10.16 5.20
C THR A 406 9.51 -11.54 4.93
N GLY A 407 9.68 -12.14 3.75
CA GLY A 407 9.63 -13.61 3.64
C GLY A 407 8.45 -14.25 2.91
N ALA A 408 7.61 -13.50 2.20
CA ALA A 408 6.66 -14.07 1.24
C ALA A 408 6.80 -13.32 -0.09
N LEU A 409 6.64 -14.02 -1.22
CA LEU A 409 6.75 -13.45 -2.57
C LEU A 409 5.90 -12.19 -2.77
N MET A 410 4.80 -12.08 -2.01
CA MET A 410 4.03 -10.90 -1.65
C MET A 410 3.20 -11.31 -0.41
N GLY A 411 3.01 -10.48 0.61
CA GLY A 411 2.22 -10.84 1.77
C GLY A 411 0.74 -11.08 1.43
N LYS A 412 -0.02 -11.78 2.29
CA LYS A 412 -1.46 -12.05 2.10
C LYS A 412 -2.31 -10.79 1.86
N GLY A 413 -1.83 -9.60 2.23
CA GLY A 413 -2.52 -8.31 2.01
C GLY A 413 -2.12 -7.57 0.73
N ASP A 414 -1.02 -7.93 0.07
CA ASP A 414 -0.38 -7.07 -0.93
C ASP A 414 -0.92 -7.27 -2.35
N TRP A 415 -1.46 -8.46 -2.66
CA TRP A 415 -2.17 -8.72 -3.92
C TRP A 415 -3.45 -7.88 -4.05
N LEU A 416 -4.06 -7.52 -2.91
CA LEU A 416 -5.16 -6.55 -2.88
C LEU A 416 -4.67 -5.16 -3.28
N SER A 417 -3.49 -4.72 -2.86
CA SER A 417 -2.97 -3.43 -3.31
C SER A 417 -2.51 -3.45 -4.78
N PHE A 418 -1.93 -4.56 -5.23
CA PHE A 418 -1.47 -4.76 -6.62
C PHE A 418 -2.64 -4.75 -7.61
N LEU A 419 -3.67 -5.58 -7.38
CA LEU A 419 -4.84 -5.64 -8.27
C LEU A 419 -5.91 -4.62 -7.88
N GLY A 420 -6.22 -4.48 -6.59
CA GLY A 420 -7.38 -3.75 -6.08
C GLY A 420 -7.38 -2.28 -6.42
N ARG A 421 -6.23 -1.59 -6.41
CA ARG A 421 -6.18 -0.15 -6.78
C ARG A 421 -6.59 0.07 -8.23
N ARG A 422 -6.05 -0.71 -9.17
CA ARG A 422 -6.37 -0.61 -10.60
C ARG A 422 -7.74 -1.16 -10.93
N LEU A 423 -8.11 -2.28 -10.33
CA LEU A 423 -9.45 -2.85 -10.43
C LEU A 423 -10.49 -1.84 -9.97
N GLN A 424 -10.30 -1.19 -8.82
CA GLN A 424 -11.24 -0.20 -8.30
C GLN A 424 -11.34 1.01 -9.23
N GLU A 425 -10.22 1.58 -9.67
CA GLU A 425 -10.20 2.72 -10.61
C GLU A 425 -10.99 2.41 -11.89
N ILE A 426 -10.76 1.24 -12.48
CA ILE A 426 -11.34 0.89 -13.78
C ILE A 426 -12.79 0.42 -13.64
N VAL A 427 -13.09 -0.48 -12.69
CA VAL A 427 -14.45 -1.01 -12.45
C VAL A 427 -15.39 0.11 -12.00
N LEU A 428 -14.93 1.01 -11.15
CA LEU A 428 -15.75 2.14 -10.68
C LEU A 428 -16.07 3.10 -11.83
N VAL A 429 -15.07 3.49 -12.61
CA VAL A 429 -15.25 4.38 -13.77
C VAL A 429 -16.17 3.72 -14.81
N ILE A 430 -15.97 2.43 -15.09
CA ILE A 430 -16.81 1.66 -16.00
C ILE A 430 -18.26 1.65 -15.51
N LEU A 431 -18.53 1.30 -14.25
CA LEU A 431 -19.91 1.12 -13.77
C LEU A 431 -20.62 2.44 -13.51
N VAL A 432 -19.98 3.41 -12.85
CA VAL A 432 -20.62 4.70 -12.52
C VAL A 432 -20.93 5.53 -13.78
N ILE A 433 -20.13 5.41 -14.85
CA ILE A 433 -20.41 6.13 -16.10
C ILE A 433 -21.44 5.39 -16.94
N ASN A 434 -21.28 4.08 -17.15
CA ASN A 434 -22.06 3.35 -18.16
C ASN A 434 -23.44 2.89 -17.66
N VAL A 435 -23.65 2.67 -16.35
CA VAL A 435 -24.97 2.32 -15.79
C VAL A 435 -26.00 3.42 -16.05
N PHE A 436 -25.56 4.69 -16.10
CA PHE A 436 -26.45 5.85 -16.35
C PHE A 436 -26.38 6.37 -17.80
N ALA A 437 -25.73 5.65 -18.71
CA ALA A 437 -25.64 6.04 -20.12
C ALA A 437 -27.04 6.02 -20.79
N ILE A 438 -27.22 6.84 -21.83
CA ILE A 438 -28.53 7.11 -22.47
C ILE A 438 -29.24 5.84 -22.95
N ASN A 439 -28.48 4.82 -23.36
CA ASN A 439 -29.01 3.57 -23.92
C ASN A 439 -29.21 2.46 -22.87
N ASN A 440 -28.98 2.74 -21.59
CA ASN A 440 -28.99 1.75 -20.52
C ASN A 440 -30.38 1.67 -19.82
N PRO A 441 -30.83 0.49 -19.33
CA PRO A 441 -32.12 0.29 -18.64
C PRO A 441 -32.49 1.35 -17.57
N VAL A 442 -31.51 1.85 -16.80
CA VAL A 442 -31.75 2.92 -15.81
C VAL A 442 -32.12 4.24 -16.50
N ALA A 443 -31.48 4.60 -17.62
CA ALA A 443 -31.85 5.79 -18.39
C ALA A 443 -33.22 5.64 -19.07
N MET A 444 -33.55 4.44 -19.56
CA MET A 444 -34.85 4.15 -20.15
C MET A 444 -36.00 4.21 -19.15
N LEU A 445 -35.75 3.85 -17.88
CA LEU A 445 -36.70 4.06 -16.78
C LEU A 445 -37.19 5.51 -16.74
N PHE A 446 -36.30 6.49 -16.93
CA PHE A 446 -36.67 7.90 -16.89
C PHE A 446 -37.49 8.33 -18.10
N ILE A 447 -37.20 7.79 -19.29
CA ILE A 447 -38.01 8.04 -20.49
C ILE A 447 -39.43 7.52 -20.24
N ALA A 448 -39.58 6.29 -19.73
CA ALA A 448 -40.87 5.69 -19.42
C ALA A 448 -41.63 6.43 -18.31
N LEU A 449 -40.95 6.78 -17.21
CA LEU A 449 -41.54 7.55 -16.10
C LEU A 449 -41.97 8.96 -16.51
N SER A 450 -41.30 9.56 -17.51
CA SER A 450 -41.65 10.89 -18.05
C SER A 450 -42.80 10.84 -19.06
N ALA A 451 -43.01 9.73 -19.78
CA ALA A 451 -44.00 9.65 -20.86
C ALA A 451 -45.44 9.44 -20.36
N GLU A 452 -45.63 8.79 -19.21
CA GLU A 452 -46.95 8.29 -18.80
C GLU A 452 -47.75 9.20 -17.84
N GLY A 453 -47.28 10.40 -17.51
CA GLY A 453 -47.98 11.27 -16.53
C GLY A 453 -48.11 10.66 -15.13
N PHE A 454 -47.34 9.61 -14.86
CA PHE A 454 -47.37 8.74 -13.67
C PHE A 454 -47.26 9.52 -12.34
N PHE A 455 -46.60 10.68 -12.36
CA PHE A 455 -46.35 11.51 -11.17
C PHE A 455 -47.44 12.52 -10.83
N ILE A 456 -48.47 12.69 -11.65
CA ILE A 456 -49.53 13.71 -11.44
C ILE A 456 -50.41 13.38 -10.21
N LYS A 457 -50.33 12.15 -9.68
CA LYS A 457 -51.25 11.63 -8.63
C LYS A 457 -50.59 11.09 -7.35
N LEU A 458 -49.26 11.09 -7.25
CA LEU A 458 -48.53 10.46 -6.15
C LEU A 458 -48.06 11.49 -5.10
N GLN A 459 -48.21 11.17 -3.82
CA GLN A 459 -47.61 11.92 -2.70
C GLN A 459 -46.08 11.72 -2.67
N ARG A 460 -45.33 12.67 -2.09
CA ARG A 460 -43.85 12.68 -2.04
C ARG A 460 -43.24 11.36 -1.56
N ASP A 461 -43.74 10.81 -0.46
CA ASP A 461 -43.22 9.55 0.10
C ASP A 461 -43.57 8.32 -0.76
N ALA A 462 -44.67 8.39 -1.51
CA ALA A 462 -45.05 7.33 -2.44
C ALA A 462 -44.22 7.38 -3.73
N LEU A 463 -43.87 8.58 -4.19
CA LEU A 463 -42.98 8.84 -5.31
C LEU A 463 -41.56 8.27 -5.05
N GLU A 464 -40.99 8.60 -3.88
CA GLU A 464 -39.66 8.15 -3.48
C GLU A 464 -39.59 6.62 -3.42
N ARG A 465 -40.56 5.98 -2.77
CA ARG A 465 -40.64 4.51 -2.69
C ARG A 465 -40.71 3.83 -4.05
N GLU A 466 -41.45 4.41 -4.99
CA GLU A 466 -41.61 3.84 -6.34
C GLU A 466 -40.36 4.04 -7.21
N ILE A 467 -39.66 5.18 -7.07
CA ILE A 467 -38.36 5.41 -7.70
C ILE A 467 -37.34 4.40 -7.16
N LEU A 468 -37.23 4.27 -5.83
CA LEU A 468 -36.32 3.32 -5.20
C LEU A 468 -36.64 1.88 -5.61
N LYS A 469 -37.92 1.50 -5.69
CA LYS A 469 -38.31 0.16 -6.15
C LYS A 469 -37.83 -0.11 -7.58
N LYS A 470 -38.08 0.84 -8.49
CA LYS A 470 -37.70 0.71 -9.90
C LYS A 470 -36.18 0.74 -10.11
N LEU A 471 -35.46 1.57 -9.35
CA LEU A 471 -33.99 1.58 -9.35
C LEU A 471 -33.42 0.25 -8.83
N GLY A 472 -34.06 -0.38 -7.83
CA GLY A 472 -33.61 -1.68 -7.31
C GLY A 472 -33.78 -2.85 -8.26
N GLU A 473 -34.66 -2.73 -9.25
CA GLU A 473 -34.77 -3.69 -10.35
C GLU A 473 -33.76 -3.38 -11.45
N LYS A 474 -33.57 -2.10 -11.79
CA LYS A 474 -32.80 -1.67 -12.96
C LYS A 474 -31.30 -1.53 -12.71
N ILE A 475 -30.85 -1.05 -11.55
CA ILE A 475 -29.41 -0.88 -11.26
C ILE A 475 -28.66 -2.22 -11.31
N PRO A 476 -29.12 -3.30 -10.65
CA PRO A 476 -28.46 -4.60 -10.75
C PRO A 476 -28.40 -5.15 -12.19
N GLU A 477 -29.50 -5.03 -12.94
CA GLU A 477 -29.58 -5.41 -14.35
C GLU A 477 -28.57 -4.63 -15.21
N SER A 478 -28.55 -3.30 -15.04
CA SER A 478 -27.63 -2.40 -15.72
C SER A 478 -26.17 -2.64 -15.38
N MET A 479 -25.85 -2.88 -14.11
CA MET A 479 -24.49 -3.22 -13.68
C MET A 479 -24.04 -4.49 -14.37
N ARG A 480 -24.89 -5.52 -14.41
CA ARG A 480 -24.57 -6.79 -15.07
C ARG A 480 -24.32 -6.62 -16.57
N GLU A 481 -25.18 -5.89 -17.27
CA GLU A 481 -25.01 -5.60 -18.69
C GLU A 481 -23.71 -4.85 -18.96
N VAL A 482 -23.41 -3.83 -18.15
CA VAL A 482 -22.17 -3.05 -18.27
C VAL A 482 -20.93 -3.92 -18.02
N VAL A 483 -20.91 -4.73 -16.95
CA VAL A 483 -19.79 -5.65 -16.68
C VAL A 483 -19.58 -6.60 -17.86
N PHE A 484 -20.66 -7.14 -18.44
CA PHE A 484 -20.57 -8.05 -19.57
C PHE A 484 -20.09 -7.36 -20.88
N GLU A 485 -20.60 -6.16 -21.16
CA GLU A 485 -20.19 -5.35 -22.31
C GLU A 485 -18.72 -4.94 -22.20
N LYS A 486 -18.29 -4.59 -20.99
CA LYS A 486 -16.96 -4.06 -20.67
C LYS A 486 -15.97 -5.11 -20.17
N ARG A 487 -16.30 -6.40 -20.32
CA ARG A 487 -15.44 -7.52 -19.91
C ARG A 487 -14.02 -7.46 -20.47
N ASN A 488 -13.85 -6.96 -21.70
CA ASN A 488 -12.53 -6.86 -22.31
C ASN A 488 -11.68 -5.77 -21.62
N GLU A 489 -12.28 -4.63 -21.25
CA GLU A 489 -11.60 -3.57 -20.49
C GLU A 489 -11.25 -4.07 -19.08
N PHE A 490 -12.13 -4.88 -18.48
CA PHE A 490 -11.86 -5.56 -17.21
C PHE A 490 -10.69 -6.55 -17.30
N TYR A 491 -10.67 -7.40 -18.32
CA TYR A 491 -9.55 -8.33 -18.54
C TYR A 491 -8.25 -7.59 -18.78
N GLN A 492 -8.26 -6.56 -19.63
CA GLN A 492 -7.07 -5.78 -19.94
C GLN A 492 -6.46 -5.14 -18.68
N ALA A 493 -7.30 -4.63 -17.77
CA ALA A 493 -6.85 -4.06 -16.50
C ALA A 493 -6.02 -5.04 -15.65
N ILE A 494 -6.42 -6.31 -15.63
CA ILE A 494 -5.70 -7.36 -14.91
C ILE A 494 -4.49 -7.82 -15.71
N GLU A 495 -4.65 -7.97 -17.03
CA GLU A 495 -3.58 -8.43 -17.90
C GLU A 495 -2.36 -7.52 -17.85
N GLU A 496 -2.55 -6.19 -17.91
CA GLU A 496 -1.47 -5.20 -17.86
C GLU A 496 -0.60 -5.34 -16.60
N GLU A 497 -1.20 -5.60 -15.44
CA GLU A 497 -0.46 -5.76 -14.18
C GLU A 497 0.41 -7.03 -14.19
N PHE A 498 -0.14 -8.15 -14.69
CA PHE A 498 0.62 -9.39 -14.81
C PHE A 498 1.68 -9.33 -15.93
N GLU A 499 1.45 -8.57 -17.00
CA GLU A 499 2.46 -8.31 -18.04
C GLU A 499 3.66 -7.53 -17.48
N VAL A 500 3.41 -6.51 -16.67
CA VAL A 500 4.47 -5.75 -15.99
C VAL A 500 5.28 -6.67 -15.06
N LEU A 501 4.62 -7.53 -14.28
CA LEU A 501 5.28 -8.52 -13.43
C LEU A 501 6.14 -9.50 -14.25
N ALA A 502 5.56 -10.08 -15.31
CA ALA A 502 6.23 -11.04 -16.18
C ALA A 502 7.46 -10.41 -16.83
N SER A 503 7.31 -9.26 -17.49
CA SER A 503 8.40 -8.58 -18.19
C SER A 503 9.55 -8.23 -17.25
N LYS A 504 9.25 -7.68 -16.07
CA LYS A 504 10.26 -7.32 -15.09
C LYS A 504 11.07 -8.54 -14.61
N LEU A 505 10.39 -9.65 -14.31
CA LEU A 505 11.04 -10.88 -13.89
C LEU A 505 11.87 -11.49 -15.03
N THR A 506 11.29 -11.63 -16.23
CA THR A 506 11.97 -12.27 -17.37
C THR A 506 13.15 -11.43 -17.87
N ASN A 507 13.05 -10.09 -17.83
CA ASN A 507 14.18 -9.21 -18.14
C ASN A 507 15.33 -9.40 -17.15
N ASN A 508 15.03 -9.50 -15.84
CA ASN A 508 16.09 -9.76 -14.86
C ASN A 508 16.76 -11.13 -15.08
N LEU A 509 15.99 -12.17 -15.39
CA LEU A 509 16.53 -13.48 -15.74
C LEU A 509 17.35 -13.43 -17.04
N GLN A 510 16.93 -12.64 -18.03
CA GLN A 510 17.69 -12.42 -19.25
C GLN A 510 19.03 -11.74 -18.98
N GLU A 511 19.04 -10.69 -18.16
CA GLU A 511 20.27 -9.99 -17.77
C GLU A 511 21.29 -10.94 -17.11
N GLN A 512 20.81 -11.94 -16.37
CA GLN A 512 21.68 -12.97 -15.79
C GLN A 512 22.25 -13.91 -16.86
N ILE A 513 21.45 -14.34 -17.85
CA ILE A 513 21.91 -15.17 -18.97
C ILE A 513 22.94 -14.40 -19.80
N ASP A 514 22.61 -13.17 -20.18
CA ASP A 514 23.48 -12.28 -20.96
C ASP A 514 24.77 -11.99 -20.21
N GLY A 515 24.68 -11.75 -18.90
CA GLY A 515 25.84 -11.55 -18.03
C GLY A 515 26.79 -12.75 -17.99
N ILE A 516 26.28 -13.99 -18.05
CA ILE A 516 27.12 -15.19 -18.15
C ILE A 516 27.86 -15.20 -19.50
N HIS A 517 27.16 -14.95 -20.61
CA HIS A 517 27.77 -14.90 -21.93
C HIS A 517 28.87 -13.84 -22.01
N GLU A 518 28.57 -12.63 -21.55
CA GLU A 518 29.51 -11.51 -21.58
C GLU A 518 30.75 -11.81 -20.73
N GLN A 519 30.57 -12.36 -19.53
CA GLN A 519 31.69 -12.74 -18.66
C GLN A 519 32.59 -13.81 -19.30
N GLN A 520 32.00 -14.86 -19.87
CA GLN A 520 32.78 -15.92 -20.53
C GLN A 520 33.60 -15.35 -21.71
N GLU A 521 33.00 -14.49 -22.52
CA GLU A 521 33.67 -13.84 -23.66
C GLU A 521 34.80 -12.91 -23.22
N GLN A 522 34.56 -12.07 -22.20
CA GLN A 522 35.56 -11.16 -21.66
C GLN A 522 36.76 -11.92 -21.08
N ILE A 523 36.53 -13.02 -20.37
CA ILE A 523 37.61 -13.86 -19.80
C ILE A 523 38.45 -14.48 -20.92
N ILE A 524 37.82 -15.02 -21.97
CA ILE A 524 38.51 -15.61 -23.13
C ILE A 524 39.34 -14.56 -23.85
N LYS A 525 38.76 -13.39 -24.15
CA LYS A 525 39.47 -12.29 -24.84
C LYS A 525 40.68 -11.80 -24.05
N ARG A 526 40.55 -11.60 -22.73
CA ARG A 526 41.67 -11.19 -21.87
C ARG A 526 42.79 -12.24 -21.82
N LYS A 527 42.43 -13.52 -21.91
CA LYS A 527 43.39 -14.62 -22.02
C LYS A 527 44.18 -14.57 -23.33
N GLU A 528 43.55 -14.18 -24.43
CA GLU A 528 44.22 -13.96 -25.72
C GLU A 528 45.20 -12.77 -25.67
N GLU A 529 44.86 -11.72 -24.92
CA GLU A 529 45.69 -10.51 -24.73
C GLU A 529 46.95 -10.75 -23.86
N GLY A 530 47.01 -11.85 -23.12
CA GLY A 530 48.21 -12.33 -22.41
C GLY A 530 48.29 -12.02 -20.91
N SER A 531 49.34 -12.53 -20.25
CA SER A 531 49.46 -12.58 -18.78
C SER A 531 49.44 -11.23 -18.05
N ASN A 532 49.84 -10.14 -18.71
CA ASN A 532 49.79 -8.80 -18.11
C ASN A 532 48.33 -8.31 -17.91
N SER A 533 47.44 -8.63 -18.86
CA SER A 533 46.00 -8.29 -18.76
C SER A 533 45.34 -9.04 -17.60
N ILE A 534 45.73 -10.31 -17.39
CA ILE A 534 45.21 -11.16 -16.31
C ILE A 534 45.58 -10.61 -14.92
N ASN A 535 46.85 -10.26 -14.69
CA ASN A 535 47.29 -9.77 -13.38
C ASN A 535 46.67 -8.41 -13.02
N LEU A 536 46.49 -7.54 -14.02
CA LEU A 536 45.83 -6.26 -13.85
C LEU A 536 44.35 -6.44 -13.48
N GLU A 537 43.67 -7.42 -14.11
CA GLU A 537 42.29 -7.72 -13.79
C GLU A 537 42.11 -8.31 -12.38
N LYS A 538 42.98 -9.24 -11.97
CA LYS A 538 42.96 -9.77 -10.60
C LYS A 538 43.10 -8.66 -9.56
N SER A 539 44.03 -7.72 -9.79
CA SER A 539 44.22 -6.56 -8.93
C SER A 539 42.98 -5.64 -8.90
N ARG A 540 42.31 -5.47 -10.05
CA ARG A 540 41.05 -4.71 -10.12
C ARG A 540 39.94 -5.41 -9.32
N LEU A 541 39.83 -6.73 -9.41
CA LEU A 541 38.85 -7.52 -8.67
C LEU A 541 39.09 -7.47 -7.15
N ASP A 542 40.35 -7.48 -6.70
CA ASP A 542 40.71 -7.26 -5.29
C ASP A 542 40.21 -5.89 -4.80
N LEU A 543 40.45 -4.83 -5.57
CA LEU A 543 39.97 -3.47 -5.23
C LEU A 543 38.44 -3.37 -5.18
N VAL A 544 37.73 -4.06 -6.07
CA VAL A 544 36.25 -4.11 -6.05
C VAL A 544 35.76 -4.82 -4.79
N GLU A 545 36.37 -5.95 -4.40
CA GLU A 545 36.02 -6.66 -3.18
C GLU A 545 36.22 -5.78 -1.92
N GLU A 546 37.35 -5.07 -1.84
CA GLU A 546 37.63 -4.14 -0.75
C GLU A 546 36.60 -3.00 -0.65
N GLU A 547 36.26 -2.37 -1.79
CA GLU A 547 35.30 -1.27 -1.81
C GLU A 547 33.87 -1.75 -1.48
N LEU A 548 33.47 -2.96 -1.93
CA LEU A 548 32.18 -3.56 -1.57
C LEU A 548 32.06 -3.78 -0.05
N ILE A 549 33.10 -4.33 0.57
CA ILE A 549 33.13 -4.57 2.02
C ILE A 549 33.08 -3.24 2.77
N LYS A 550 33.79 -2.22 2.29
CA LYS A 550 33.79 -0.89 2.88
C LYS A 550 32.40 -0.24 2.81
N LEU A 551 31.77 -0.23 1.64
CA LEU A 551 30.42 0.33 1.45
C LEU A 551 29.38 -0.38 2.33
N PHE A 552 29.45 -1.71 2.40
CA PHE A 552 28.58 -2.48 3.30
C PHE A 552 28.78 -2.08 4.76
N ASN A 553 30.04 -1.90 5.17
CA ASN A 553 30.40 -1.54 6.53
C ASN A 553 30.00 -0.12 6.92
N GLU A 554 29.91 0.82 5.98
CA GLU A 554 29.34 2.14 6.22
C GLU A 554 27.86 2.04 6.62
N VAL A 555 27.09 1.20 5.92
CA VAL A 555 25.67 0.95 6.25
C VAL A 555 25.54 0.19 7.57
N SER A 556 26.34 -0.87 7.77
CA SER A 556 26.31 -1.68 8.99
C SER A 556 26.63 -0.87 10.24
N MET A 557 27.57 0.09 10.15
CA MET A 557 27.92 0.97 11.25
C MET A 557 26.76 1.89 11.64
N VAL A 558 25.98 2.39 10.67
CA VAL A 558 24.80 3.23 10.95
C VAL A 558 23.67 2.40 11.54
N THR A 559 23.42 1.19 11.04
CA THR A 559 22.26 0.37 11.43
C THR A 559 22.48 -0.41 12.74
N TYR A 560 23.69 -0.96 12.95
CA TYR A 560 24.01 -1.84 14.08
C TYR A 560 25.12 -1.30 14.99
N GLY A 561 25.76 -0.19 14.65
CA GLY A 561 26.84 0.39 15.46
C GLY A 561 28.14 -0.40 15.43
N LYS A 562 28.34 -1.30 14.46
CA LYS A 562 29.57 -2.10 14.33
C LYS A 562 29.93 -2.35 12.87
N HIS A 563 31.22 -2.58 12.63
CA HIS A 563 31.71 -3.18 11.39
C HIS A 563 31.58 -4.70 11.48
N LEU A 564 31.24 -5.32 10.36
CA LEU A 564 31.20 -6.78 10.23
C LEU A 564 32.41 -7.26 9.43
N THR A 565 33.02 -8.36 9.89
CA THR A 565 34.07 -9.04 9.12
C THR A 565 33.47 -9.71 7.88
N PRO A 566 34.29 -10.03 6.86
CA PRO A 566 33.80 -10.72 5.68
C PRO A 566 33.13 -12.07 6.00
N GLU A 567 33.57 -12.76 7.05
CA GLU A 567 32.95 -13.98 7.58
C GLU A 567 31.62 -13.68 8.26
N GLU A 568 31.52 -12.62 9.08
CA GLU A 568 30.27 -12.21 9.72
C GLU A 568 29.22 -11.76 8.69
N ILE A 569 29.62 -11.10 7.60
CA ILE A 569 28.73 -10.74 6.48
C ILE A 569 28.18 -12.02 5.82
N GLN A 570 29.05 -13.00 5.60
CA GLN A 570 28.67 -14.29 5.03
C GLN A 570 27.77 -15.08 5.98
N GLU A 571 28.10 -15.12 7.27
CA GLU A 571 27.24 -15.71 8.30
C GLU A 571 25.89 -15.01 8.37
N MET A 572 25.81 -13.70 8.27
CA MET A 572 24.55 -12.95 8.29
C MET A 572 23.68 -13.25 7.06
N SER A 573 24.31 -13.49 5.90
CA SER A 573 23.59 -13.98 4.74
C SER A 573 22.92 -15.36 4.99
N VAL A 574 23.50 -16.16 5.91
CA VAL A 574 23.13 -17.54 6.27
C VAL A 574 22.28 -17.67 7.57
N GLN A 575 22.45 -16.79 8.57
CA GLN A 575 22.13 -17.07 10.00
C GLN A 575 20.72 -16.76 10.52
N ARG A 576 19.73 -16.33 9.71
CA ARG A 576 18.31 -16.58 10.09
C ARG A 576 17.93 -18.06 9.88
N LYS A 577 18.78 -18.95 10.42
CA LYS A 577 18.65 -20.40 10.45
C LYS A 577 17.72 -20.85 11.60
N ASN A 578 17.46 -20.03 12.65
CA ASN A 578 16.80 -20.52 13.88
C ASN A 578 15.72 -19.64 14.56
N ILE A 579 15.28 -18.50 14.01
CA ILE A 579 14.31 -17.62 14.73
C ILE A 579 12.83 -17.78 14.27
N PHE A 580 12.56 -18.49 13.17
CA PHE A 580 11.19 -18.70 12.68
C PHE A 580 10.66 -20.15 12.80
N MET A 581 11.34 -21.02 13.56
CA MET A 581 10.80 -22.33 13.99
C MET A 581 10.43 -22.37 15.49
N ALA A 582 10.47 -21.23 16.17
CA ALA A 582 10.02 -21.09 17.55
C ALA A 582 9.36 -19.73 17.76
N ASN A 583 8.13 -19.61 17.25
CA ASN A 583 7.00 -18.90 17.87
C ASN A 583 5.74 -19.12 17.04
#